data_AF-A0A0V1CPA5-F1
#
_entry.id   AF-A0A0V1CPA5-F1
#
_cell.length_a   1.000
_cell.length_b   1.000
_cell.length_c   1.000
_cell.angle_alpha   90.00
_cell.angle_beta   90.00
_cell.angle_gamma   90.00
#
_symmetry.space_group_name_H-M   'P 1'
#
loop_
_entity.id
_entity.type
_entity.pdbx_description
1 polymer ?
#
loop_
_entity_poly.entity_id
_entity_poly.type
_entity_poly.pdbx_seq_one_letter_code
_entity_poly.pdbx_strand_id
1 'polypeptide(L)'
;LNVVVIKKNMKIIMSLTLFLCVCMISLSCFHESVFADPTPVVMWHGMGDTCCNLGSLGAIISVLEREIPGIYVLSLRFGNTSTEDIENSYFGNVNKQISDVCNQIANDEHLQNGYHAIGFSQGSQFLRAVAQRCPSPPMRNYISIGGQHQGRR
;
A
#
# COMPACT_ATOMS: atom_id res chain seq x y z
N LEU A 1 -34.37 38.63 50.74
CA LEU A 1 -34.13 38.54 49.28
C LEU A 1 -32.86 37.78 48.89
N ASN A 2 -31.77 37.85 49.67
CA ASN A 2 -30.47 37.29 49.25
C ASN A 2 -30.41 35.76 49.08
N VAL A 3 -31.11 34.97 49.92
CA VAL A 3 -31.00 33.49 49.89
C VAL A 3 -31.65 32.85 48.65
N VAL A 4 -32.73 33.44 48.13
CA VAL A 4 -33.44 32.94 46.94
C VAL A 4 -32.63 33.18 45.67
N VAL A 5 -31.97 34.34 45.57
CA VAL A 5 -31.07 34.69 44.46
C VAL A 5 -29.85 33.77 44.44
N ILE A 6 -29.25 33.49 45.61
CA ILE A 6 -28.11 32.57 45.72
C ILE A 6 -28.48 31.15 45.28
N LYS A 7 -29.64 30.62 45.72
CA LYS A 7 -30.12 29.30 45.28
C LYS A 7 -30.41 29.23 43.79
N LYS A 8 -30.95 30.31 43.20
CA LYS A 8 -31.23 30.39 41.75
C LYS A 8 -29.93 30.43 40.94
N ASN A 9 -28.97 31.24 41.36
CA ASN A 9 -27.64 31.32 40.73
C ASN A 9 -26.88 29.99 40.85
N MET A 10 -26.95 29.30 42.00
CA MET A 10 -26.30 28.01 42.19
C MET A 10 -26.90 26.91 41.30
N LYS A 11 -28.23 26.90 41.09
CA LYS A 11 -28.89 26.00 40.14
C LYS A 11 -28.51 26.28 38.68
N ILE A 12 -28.38 27.55 38.29
CA ILE A 12 -27.95 27.95 36.95
C ILE A 12 -26.51 27.52 36.70
N ILE A 13 -25.60 27.77 37.65
CA ILE A 13 -24.19 27.37 37.56
C ILE A 13 -24.08 25.85 37.43
N MET A 14 -24.81 25.09 38.27
CA MET A 14 -24.79 23.63 38.25
C MET A 14 -25.36 23.05 36.95
N SER A 15 -26.40 23.66 36.39
CA SER A 15 -26.96 23.30 35.08
C SER A 15 -25.99 23.60 33.94
N LEU A 16 -25.27 24.71 34.01
CA LEU A 16 -24.30 25.12 32.98
C LEU A 16 -23.07 24.20 33.00
N THR A 17 -22.57 23.84 34.18
CA THR A 17 -21.48 22.86 34.33
C THR A 17 -21.87 21.47 33.86
N LEU A 18 -23.12 21.04 34.10
CA LEU A 18 -23.60 19.74 33.64
C LEU A 18 -23.70 19.70 32.11
N PHE A 19 -24.20 20.78 31.49
CA PHE A 19 -24.29 20.90 30.04
C PHE A 19 -22.90 20.91 29.37
N LEU A 20 -21.93 21.64 29.95
CA LEU A 20 -20.53 21.65 29.50
C LEU A 20 -19.88 20.26 29.63
N CYS A 21 -20.10 19.54 30.74
CA CYS A 21 -19.62 18.16 30.89
C CYS A 21 -20.22 17.21 29.85
N VAL A 22 -21.53 17.28 29.59
CA VAL A 22 -22.20 16.43 28.58
C VAL A 22 -21.67 16.75 27.17
N CYS A 23 -21.41 18.02 26.87
CA CYS A 23 -20.85 18.45 25.58
C CYS A 23 -19.40 17.97 25.39
N MET A 24 -18.57 18.01 26.45
CA MET A 24 -17.22 17.46 26.44
C MET A 24 -17.21 15.94 26.29
N ILE A 25 -18.10 15.22 26.97
CA ILE A 25 -18.23 13.75 26.84
C ILE A 25 -18.70 13.35 25.44
N SER A 26 -19.61 14.12 24.83
CA SER A 26 -20.07 13.85 23.47
C SER A 26 -19.03 14.19 22.40
N LEU A 27 -18.14 15.17 22.63
CA LEU A 27 -16.98 15.42 21.77
C LEU A 27 -15.93 14.29 21.84
N SER A 28 -15.74 13.65 22.99
CA SER A 28 -14.81 12.53 23.17
C SER A 28 -15.21 11.27 22.40
N CYS A 29 -16.49 11.13 22.04
CA CYS A 29 -17.03 9.94 21.39
C CYS A 29 -16.88 9.93 19.85
N PHE A 30 -16.43 11.03 19.24
CA PHE A 30 -16.10 11.09 17.81
C PHE A 30 -14.59 10.98 17.61
N HIS A 31 -14.00 9.87 18.05
CA HIS A 31 -12.68 9.48 17.57
C HIS A 31 -12.90 8.55 16.38
N GLU A 32 -13.04 9.11 15.18
CA GLU A 32 -12.78 8.29 13.99
C GLU A 32 -11.34 7.80 14.10
N SER A 33 -11.18 6.49 14.29
CA SER A 33 -9.89 5.85 14.15
C SER A 33 -9.49 5.99 12.69
N VAL A 34 -8.70 7.02 12.37
CA VAL A 34 -8.03 7.14 11.07
C VAL A 34 -6.99 6.02 11.02
N PHE A 35 -7.41 4.83 10.59
CA PHE A 35 -6.48 3.79 10.21
C PHE A 35 -5.77 4.27 8.95
N ALA A 36 -4.45 4.47 9.04
CA ALA A 36 -3.66 4.75 7.86
C ALA A 36 -3.76 3.57 6.90
N ASP A 37 -4.06 3.84 5.62
CA ASP A 37 -4.14 2.79 4.61
C ASP A 37 -2.82 2.00 4.55
N PRO A 38 -2.87 0.67 4.36
CA PRO A 38 -1.68 -0.14 4.21
C PRO A 38 -0.78 0.37 3.08
N THR A 39 0.53 0.31 3.27
CA THR A 39 1.46 0.64 2.18
C THR A 39 1.28 -0.36 1.04
N PRO A 40 1.09 0.09 -0.21
CA PRO A 40 0.87 -0.80 -1.35
C PRO A 40 2.08 -1.65 -1.68
N VAL A 41 1.86 -2.75 -2.41
CA VAL A 41 2.92 -3.68 -2.83
C VAL A 41 2.96 -3.78 -4.35
N VAL A 42 4.14 -3.60 -4.92
CA VAL A 42 4.43 -3.91 -6.34
C VAL A 42 5.13 -5.28 -6.41
N MET A 43 4.62 -6.18 -7.24
CA MET A 43 5.17 -7.51 -7.42
C MET A 43 5.69 -7.71 -8.85
N TRP A 44 6.84 -8.38 -8.99
CA TRP A 44 7.40 -8.76 -10.29
C TRP A 44 7.71 -10.27 -10.30
N HIS A 45 6.99 -11.00 -11.16
CA HIS A 45 7.16 -12.44 -11.33
C HIS A 45 8.51 -12.85 -11.92
N GLY A 46 8.80 -14.15 -11.84
CA GLY A 46 10.00 -14.76 -12.42
C GLY A 46 9.83 -15.17 -13.88
N MET A 47 10.91 -15.70 -14.45
CA MET A 47 10.92 -16.30 -15.79
C MET A 47 9.93 -17.46 -15.88
N GLY A 48 9.13 -17.52 -16.94
CA GLY A 48 8.17 -18.60 -17.18
C GLY A 48 6.86 -18.51 -16.39
N ASP A 49 6.62 -17.41 -15.69
CA ASP A 49 5.40 -17.17 -14.91
C ASP A 49 4.68 -15.91 -15.42
N THR A 50 3.59 -15.53 -14.77
CA THR A 50 2.79 -14.34 -15.10
C THR A 50 2.43 -13.53 -13.87
N CYS A 51 1.91 -12.32 -14.09
CA CYS A 51 1.30 -11.49 -13.05
C CYS A 51 0.24 -12.23 -12.20
N CYS A 52 -0.46 -13.16 -12.83
CA CYS A 52 -1.83 -13.47 -12.45
C CYS A 52 -2.12 -14.97 -12.32
N ASN A 53 -1.07 -15.80 -12.28
CA ASN A 53 -1.19 -17.25 -12.09
C ASN A 53 -1.63 -17.57 -10.65
N LEU A 54 -2.82 -18.19 -10.51
CA LEU A 54 -3.41 -18.54 -9.21
C LEU A 54 -2.53 -19.49 -8.38
N GLY A 55 -1.70 -20.33 -9.01
CA GLY A 55 -0.78 -21.23 -8.31
C GLY A 55 0.56 -20.60 -7.91
N SER A 56 0.80 -19.34 -8.28
CA SER A 56 2.06 -18.62 -8.04
C SER A 56 1.80 -17.25 -7.43
N LEU A 57 2.01 -16.15 -8.16
CA LEU A 57 1.79 -14.80 -7.63
C LEU A 57 0.35 -14.56 -7.17
N GLY A 58 -0.64 -15.16 -7.83
CA GLY A 58 -2.04 -15.10 -7.39
C GLY A 58 -2.22 -15.64 -5.98
N ALA A 59 -1.57 -16.75 -5.63
CA ALA A 59 -1.61 -17.29 -4.27
C ALA A 59 -0.95 -16.34 -3.25
N ILE A 60 0.14 -15.67 -3.63
CA ILE A 60 0.80 -14.69 -2.76
C ILE A 60 -0.09 -13.46 -2.55
N ILE A 61 -0.72 -12.95 -3.61
CA ILE A 61 -1.68 -11.84 -3.53
C ILE A 61 -2.83 -12.21 -2.58
N SER A 62 -3.40 -13.41 -2.71
CA SER A 62 -4.46 -13.87 -1.80
C SER A 62 -4.02 -13.96 -0.34
N VAL A 63 -2.75 -14.27 -0.07
CA VAL A 63 -2.21 -14.22 1.30
C VAL A 63 -2.09 -12.76 1.77
N LEU A 64 -1.53 -11.87 0.94
CA LEU A 64 -1.39 -10.45 1.29
C LEU A 64 -2.74 -9.80 1.61
N GLU A 65 -3.75 -10.01 0.76
CA GLU A 65 -5.10 -9.48 0.94
C GLU A 65 -5.79 -10.04 2.19
N ARG A 66 -5.53 -11.30 2.55
CA ARG A 66 -6.08 -11.92 3.75
C ARG A 66 -5.43 -11.41 5.03
N GLU A 67 -4.10 -11.31 5.05
CA GLU A 67 -3.35 -10.93 6.24
C GLU A 67 -3.31 -9.39 6.45
N ILE A 68 -3.52 -8.62 5.39
CA ILE A 68 -3.46 -7.14 5.41
C ILE A 68 -4.71 -6.58 4.73
N PRO A 69 -5.85 -6.48 5.45
CA PRO A 69 -7.09 -5.97 4.89
C PRO A 69 -6.94 -4.57 4.28
N GLY A 70 -7.44 -4.38 3.06
CA GLY A 70 -7.39 -3.10 2.34
C GLY A 70 -6.07 -2.81 1.63
N ILE A 71 -5.12 -3.76 1.59
CA ILE A 71 -3.87 -3.58 0.84
C ILE A 71 -4.12 -3.50 -0.67
N TYR A 72 -3.47 -2.54 -1.32
CA TYR A 72 -3.38 -2.48 -2.78
C TYR A 72 -2.15 -3.26 -3.27
N VAL A 73 -2.34 -4.19 -4.20
CA VAL A 73 -1.26 -4.98 -4.79
C VAL A 73 -1.26 -4.82 -6.31
N LEU A 74 -0.17 -4.27 -6.84
CA LEU A 74 0.10 -4.20 -8.27
C LEU A 74 1.00 -5.37 -8.68
N SER A 75 0.42 -6.37 -9.35
CA SER A 75 1.20 -7.43 -9.99
C SER A 75 1.55 -7.05 -11.42
N LEU A 76 2.83 -6.81 -11.69
CA LEU A 76 3.31 -6.32 -12.98
C LEU A 76 3.10 -7.36 -14.09
N ARG A 77 2.66 -6.90 -15.26
CA ARG A 77 2.32 -7.71 -16.43
C ARG A 77 2.93 -7.09 -17.69
N PHE A 78 3.45 -7.93 -18.58
CA PHE A 78 4.10 -7.53 -19.82
C PHE A 78 3.36 -8.09 -21.04
N GLY A 79 2.52 -7.26 -21.66
CA GLY A 79 1.67 -7.65 -22.78
C GLY A 79 0.20 -7.82 -22.38
N ASN A 80 -0.62 -8.20 -23.35
CA ASN A 80 -2.08 -8.21 -23.25
C ASN A 80 -2.66 -9.60 -22.92
N THR A 81 -1.86 -10.66 -23.04
CA THR A 81 -2.26 -12.05 -22.77
C THR A 81 -1.29 -12.72 -21.78
N SER A 82 -1.71 -13.79 -21.11
CA SER A 82 -0.81 -14.55 -20.21
C SER A 82 0.34 -15.17 -20.99
N THR A 83 0.09 -15.58 -22.24
CA THR A 83 1.11 -16.09 -23.15
C THR A 83 2.16 -15.01 -23.45
N GLU A 84 1.74 -13.79 -23.80
CA GLU A 84 2.67 -12.68 -24.01
C GLU A 84 3.49 -12.35 -22.75
N ASP A 85 2.89 -12.43 -21.57
CA ASP A 85 3.58 -12.18 -20.29
C ASP A 85 4.69 -13.22 -20.03
N ILE A 86 4.38 -14.50 -20.28
CA ILE A 86 5.38 -15.58 -20.24
C ILE A 86 6.46 -15.36 -21.29
N GLU A 87 6.11 -15.11 -22.55
CA GLU A 87 7.08 -14.92 -23.64
C GLU A 87 8.00 -13.73 -23.38
N ASN A 88 7.45 -12.60 -22.90
CA ASN A 88 8.22 -11.43 -22.52
C ASN A 88 9.16 -11.68 -21.34
N SER A 89 8.86 -12.63 -20.47
CA SER A 89 9.78 -13.04 -19.39
C SER A 89 11.05 -13.72 -19.91
N TYR A 90 11.01 -14.32 -21.11
CA TYR A 90 12.14 -14.97 -21.77
C TYR A 90 12.84 -14.06 -22.80
N PHE A 91 12.05 -13.41 -23.65
CA PHE A 91 12.54 -12.76 -24.87
C PHE A 91 12.40 -11.23 -24.85
N GLY A 92 11.72 -10.68 -23.85
CA GLY A 92 11.50 -9.24 -23.74
C GLY A 92 12.78 -8.46 -23.43
N ASN A 93 12.87 -7.24 -23.96
CA ASN A 93 13.97 -6.34 -23.61
C ASN A 93 13.77 -5.79 -22.19
N VAL A 94 14.58 -6.26 -21.25
CA VAL A 94 14.48 -5.88 -19.83
C VAL A 94 14.63 -4.38 -19.60
N ASN A 95 15.47 -3.67 -20.36
CA ASN A 95 15.60 -2.21 -20.20
C ASN A 95 14.30 -1.48 -20.59
N LYS A 96 13.61 -1.97 -21.63
CA LYS A 96 12.30 -1.44 -22.02
C LYS A 96 11.26 -1.75 -20.94
N GLN A 97 11.22 -2.98 -20.44
CA GLN A 97 10.30 -3.37 -19.36
C GLN A 97 10.50 -2.51 -18.10
N ILE A 98 11.74 -2.25 -17.70
CA ILE A 98 12.03 -1.37 -16.56
C ILE A 98 11.51 0.05 -16.83
N SER A 99 11.71 0.60 -18.03
CA SER A 99 11.18 1.92 -18.39
C SER A 99 9.65 1.95 -18.34
N ASP A 100 8.99 0.92 -18.87
CA ASP A 100 7.54 0.82 -18.90
C ASP A 100 6.98 0.70 -17.46
N VAL A 101 7.65 -0.07 -16.59
CA VAL A 101 7.31 -0.19 -15.16
C VAL A 101 7.53 1.11 -14.40
N CYS A 102 8.62 1.84 -14.65
CA CYS A 102 8.85 3.16 -14.05
C CYS A 102 7.69 4.11 -14.39
N ASN A 103 7.24 4.11 -15.64
CA ASN A 103 6.10 4.92 -16.08
C ASN A 103 4.80 4.46 -15.41
N GLN A 104 4.56 3.15 -15.33
CA GLN A 104 3.37 2.62 -14.66
C GLN A 104 3.33 3.04 -13.19
N ILE A 105 4.43 2.87 -12.46
CA ILE A 105 4.54 3.23 -11.04
C ILE A 105 4.38 4.73 -10.82
N ALA A 106 4.95 5.56 -11.69
CA ALA A 106 4.85 7.01 -11.59
C ALA A 106 3.42 7.54 -11.82
N ASN A 107 2.61 6.83 -12.62
CA ASN A 107 1.24 7.24 -12.95
C ASN A 107 0.15 6.58 -12.08
N ASP A 108 0.52 5.67 -11.18
CA ASP A 108 -0.43 5.02 -10.28
C ASP A 108 -0.62 5.85 -9.00
N GLU A 109 -1.82 6.39 -8.81
CA GLU A 109 -2.16 7.25 -7.68
C GLU A 109 -2.00 6.53 -6.31
N HIS A 110 -2.19 5.21 -6.25
CA HIS A 110 -2.03 4.45 -5.00
C HIS A 110 -0.58 4.41 -4.53
N LEU A 111 0.37 4.53 -5.46
CA LEU A 111 1.80 4.35 -5.19
C LEU A 111 2.52 5.66 -4.84
N GLN A 112 1.86 6.82 -4.96
CA GLN A 112 2.52 8.14 -4.86
C GLN A 112 3.13 8.40 -3.48
N ASN A 113 2.54 7.85 -2.42
CA ASN A 113 3.05 7.94 -1.05
C ASN A 113 4.16 6.90 -0.75
N GLY A 114 4.62 6.17 -1.76
CA GLY A 114 5.62 5.13 -1.68
C GLY A 114 5.02 3.72 -1.54
N TYR A 115 5.83 2.73 -1.88
CA TYR A 115 5.38 1.34 -2.01
C TYR A 115 6.44 0.35 -1.53
N HIS A 116 6.02 -0.85 -1.13
CA HIS A 116 6.90 -2.00 -0.97
C HIS A 116 7.02 -2.76 -2.29
N ALA A 117 8.13 -3.44 -2.51
CA ALA A 117 8.36 -4.21 -3.73
C ALA A 117 8.82 -5.64 -3.40
N ILE A 118 8.21 -6.63 -4.07
CA ILE A 118 8.56 -8.04 -3.92
C ILE A 118 8.89 -8.61 -5.30
N GLY A 119 10.14 -9.04 -5.48
CA GLY A 119 10.60 -9.67 -6.71
C GLY A 119 10.83 -11.16 -6.53
N PHE A 120 10.46 -11.95 -7.55
CA PHE A 120 10.63 -13.40 -7.56
C PHE A 120 11.61 -13.81 -8.65
N SER A 121 12.60 -14.64 -8.31
CA SER A 121 13.64 -15.08 -9.24
C SER A 121 14.21 -13.87 -10.00
N GLN A 122 14.12 -13.83 -11.34
CA GLN A 122 14.66 -12.71 -12.11
C GLN A 122 13.98 -11.37 -11.87
N GLY A 123 12.69 -11.36 -11.51
CA GLY A 123 11.96 -10.13 -11.18
C GLY A 123 12.60 -9.35 -10.03
N SER A 124 13.39 -10.05 -9.18
CA SER A 124 14.18 -9.44 -8.12
C SER A 124 15.19 -8.42 -8.65
N GLN A 125 16.11 -8.82 -9.52
CA GLN A 125 17.10 -7.88 -10.05
C GLN A 125 16.47 -6.80 -10.94
N PHE A 126 15.29 -7.05 -11.51
CA PHE A 126 14.56 -6.06 -12.29
C PHE A 126 13.97 -4.97 -11.38
N LEU A 127 13.35 -5.34 -10.26
CA LEU A 127 12.90 -4.37 -9.25
C LEU A 127 14.06 -3.62 -8.59
N ARG A 128 15.22 -4.27 -8.41
CA ARG A 128 16.44 -3.54 -8.00
C ARG A 128 16.79 -2.46 -9.03
N ALA A 129 16.68 -2.75 -10.32
CA ALA A 129 16.94 -1.75 -11.37
C ALA A 129 15.89 -0.62 -11.37
N VAL A 130 14.62 -0.89 -11.09
CA VAL A 130 13.58 0.13 -10.88
C VAL A 130 13.99 1.07 -9.74
N ALA A 131 14.34 0.52 -8.57
CA ALA A 131 14.79 1.31 -7.42
C ALA A 131 15.99 2.23 -7.75
N GLN A 132 16.90 1.75 -8.60
CA GLN A 132 18.10 2.50 -8.99
C GLN A 132 17.85 3.52 -10.11
N ARG A 133 16.83 3.33 -10.96
CA ARG A 133 16.61 4.16 -12.17
C ARG A 133 15.48 5.15 -12.04
N CYS A 134 14.45 4.85 -11.26
CA CYS A 134 13.29 5.72 -11.06
C CYS A 134 12.91 5.76 -9.56
N PRO A 135 13.59 6.59 -8.75
CA PRO A 135 13.44 6.62 -7.29
C PRO A 135 12.15 7.30 -6.80
N SER A 136 11.28 7.77 -7.71
CA SER A 136 10.04 8.46 -7.40
C SER A 136 8.86 7.81 -8.14
N PRO A 137 7.76 7.45 -7.46
CA PRO A 137 7.58 7.45 -6.00
C PRO A 137 8.54 6.49 -5.26
N PRO A 138 8.78 6.68 -3.95
CA PRO A 138 9.84 5.99 -3.24
C PRO A 138 9.48 4.51 -2.95
N MET A 139 10.35 3.61 -3.40
CA MET A 139 10.34 2.22 -2.94
C MET A 139 10.84 2.16 -1.49
N ARG A 140 9.96 1.78 -0.55
CA ARG A 140 10.23 1.79 0.90
C ARG A 140 11.00 0.56 1.35
N ASN A 141 10.47 -0.63 1.06
CA ASN A 141 11.11 -1.91 1.35
C ASN A 141 11.18 -2.72 0.06
N TYR A 142 12.32 -3.38 -0.13
CA TYR A 142 12.57 -4.25 -1.26
C TYR A 142 12.86 -5.67 -0.77
N ILE A 143 12.05 -6.63 -1.20
CA ILE A 143 12.16 -8.05 -0.83
C ILE A 143 12.52 -8.83 -2.09
N SER A 144 13.65 -9.54 -2.03
CA SER A 144 14.17 -10.39 -3.10
C SER A 144 13.97 -11.85 -2.74
N ILE A 145 13.14 -12.57 -3.49
CA ILE A 145 12.88 -14.00 -3.27
C ILE A 145 13.61 -14.79 -4.35
N GLY A 146 14.80 -15.29 -3.99
CA GLY A 146 15.63 -16.09 -4.89
C GLY A 146 16.27 -15.31 -6.05
N GLY A 147 16.44 -13.99 -5.90
CA GLY A 147 17.00 -13.10 -6.92
C GLY A 147 18.46 -13.34 -7.27
N GLN A 148 18.86 -13.01 -8.50
CA GLN A 148 20.22 -13.21 -9.00
C GLN A 148 20.92 -11.88 -9.21
N HIS A 149 21.26 -11.21 -8.11
CA HIS A 149 21.81 -9.86 -8.18
C HIS A 149 23.17 -9.75 -8.87
N GLN A 150 23.93 -10.84 -8.93
CA GLN A 150 25.20 -10.96 -9.66
C GLN A 150 25.08 -11.75 -10.96
N GLY A 151 23.86 -11.91 -11.48
CA GLY A 151 23.58 -12.78 -12.62
C GLY A 151 23.73 -14.25 -12.29
N ARG A 152 23.76 -15.08 -13.33
CA ARG A 152 24.13 -16.50 -13.27
C ARG A 152 25.29 -16.72 -14.24
N ARG A 153 26.15 -17.70 -13.92
CA ARG A 153 27.22 -18.15 -14.82
C ARG A 153 26.65 -18.97 -15.97
#